data_AF-A0A136H7U8-F1
#
_entry.id   AF-A0A136H7U8-F1
#
_cell.length_a   1.000
_cell.length_b   1.000
_cell.length_c   1.000
_cell.angle_alpha   90.00
_cell.angle_beta   90.00
_cell.angle_gamma   90.00
#
_symmetry.space_group_name_H-M   'P 1'
#
loop_
_entity.id
_entity.type
_entity.pdbx_description
1 polymer ?
#
loop_
_entity_poly.entity_id
_entity_poly.type
_entity_poly.pdbx_seq_one_letter_code
_entity_poly.pdbx_strand_id
1 'polypeptide(L)'
;MVVIALYAMEGMAAVQDYQVIRLIMMKSECVQDQLTRTDKSDGSIEFLAHCKNLSHYPDGLHVVCSDGEDERSCKVQTQAKQFNSLKLLQSSE
;
A
#
# COMPACT_ATOMS: atom_id res chain seq x y z
N MET A 1 -4.30 36.28 -34.68
CA MET A 1 -3.36 35.44 -33.94
C MET A 1 -3.97 35.14 -32.59
N VAL A 2 -4.45 33.91 -32.38
CA VAL A 2 -5.03 33.48 -31.10
C VAL A 2 -3.93 32.73 -30.37
N VAL A 3 -3.45 33.29 -29.26
CA VAL A 3 -2.49 32.62 -28.38
C VAL A 3 -3.29 31.84 -27.36
N ILE A 4 -3.43 30.53 -27.59
CA ILE A 4 -4.03 29.62 -26.61
C ILE A 4 -2.92 29.27 -25.61
N ALA A 5 -2.92 29.94 -24.46
CA ALA A 5 -2.11 29.54 -23.33
C ALA A 5 -2.73 28.27 -22.71
N LEU A 6 -2.12 27.12 -23.01
CA LEU A 6 -2.36 25.87 -22.30
C LEU A 6 -1.77 26.01 -20.90
N TYR A 7 -2.56 26.52 -19.96
CA TYR A 7 -2.27 26.38 -18.54
C TYR A 7 -2.50 24.91 -18.17
N ALA A 8 -1.42 24.12 -18.18
CA ALA A 8 -1.41 22.85 -17.49
C ALA A 8 -1.52 23.18 -15.99
N MET A 9 -2.72 23.05 -15.43
CA MET A 9 -2.86 22.91 -13.98
C MET A 9 -2.23 21.57 -13.63
N GLU A 10 -0.97 21.58 -13.21
CA GLU A 10 -0.38 20.50 -12.44
C GLU A 10 -1.17 20.41 -11.14
N GLY A 11 -2.29 19.68 -11.17
CA GLY A 11 -2.92 19.23 -9.95
C GLY A 11 -1.90 18.35 -9.25
N MET A 12 -1.26 18.89 -8.21
CA MET A 12 -0.49 18.10 -7.25
C MET A 12 -1.49 17.13 -6.63
N ALA A 13 -1.57 15.94 -7.22
CA ALA A 13 -2.61 14.99 -6.92
C ALA A 13 -2.17 14.24 -5.67
N ALA A 14 -2.65 14.68 -4.51
CA ALA A 14 -2.51 13.95 -3.26
C ALA A 14 -2.74 12.45 -3.51
N VAL A 15 -1.84 11.61 -2.97
CA VAL A 15 -1.87 10.15 -3.15
C VAL A 15 -3.27 9.65 -2.84
N GLN A 16 -3.87 8.96 -3.79
CA GLN A 16 -5.23 8.46 -3.69
C GLN A 16 -5.24 7.02 -3.19
N ASP A 17 -6.24 6.68 -2.39
CA ASP A 17 -6.36 5.36 -1.77
C ASP A 17 -6.30 4.23 -2.82
N TYR A 18 -6.96 4.40 -3.98
CA TYR A 18 -6.94 3.39 -5.05
C TYR A 18 -5.54 3.07 -5.58
N GLN A 19 -4.61 4.03 -5.56
CA GLN A 19 -3.22 3.81 -6.00
C GLN A 19 -2.50 2.88 -5.01
N VAL A 20 -2.74 3.07 -3.71
CA VAL A 20 -2.19 2.21 -2.65
C VAL A 20 -2.81 0.81 -2.72
N ILE A 21 -4.12 0.70 -2.93
CA ILE A 21 -4.80 -0.58 -3.13
C ILE A 21 -4.14 -1.37 -4.28
N ARG A 22 -3.90 -0.72 -5.43
CA ARG A 22 -3.23 -1.34 -6.58
C ARG A 22 -1.80 -1.77 -6.26
N LEU A 23 -1.05 -0.94 -5.52
CA LEU A 23 0.30 -1.30 -5.06
C LEU A 23 0.27 -2.57 -4.20
N ILE A 24 -0.65 -2.64 -3.24
CA ILE A 24 -0.80 -3.80 -2.33
C ILE A 24 -1.10 -5.07 -3.14
N MET A 25 -2.06 -5.00 -4.07
CA MET A 25 -2.41 -6.14 -4.94
C MET A 25 -1.24 -6.60 -5.81
N MET A 26 -0.37 -5.69 -6.23
CA MET A 26 0.79 -6.00 -7.09
C MET A 26 2.00 -6.52 -6.30
N LYS A 27 2.20 -6.04 -5.06
CA LYS A 27 3.41 -6.28 -4.27
C LYS A 27 3.23 -7.27 -3.13
N SER A 28 2.01 -7.71 -2.87
CA SER A 28 1.70 -8.61 -1.77
C SER A 28 0.56 -9.57 -2.14
N GLU A 29 0.45 -10.64 -1.37
CA GLU A 29 -0.70 -11.54 -1.44
C GLU A 29 -1.87 -11.10 -0.54
N CYS A 30 -1.80 -9.91 0.07
CA CYS A 30 -2.86 -9.41 0.96
C CYS A 30 -4.17 -9.25 0.17
N VAL A 31 -5.18 -10.02 0.55
CA VAL A 31 -6.56 -9.80 0.09
C VAL A 31 -7.16 -8.73 0.98
N GLN A 32 -7.05 -7.48 0.55
CA GLN A 32 -7.51 -6.32 1.31
C GLN A 32 -9.03 -6.40 1.59
N ASP A 33 -9.40 -6.16 2.84
CA ASP A 33 -10.77 -5.90 3.27
C ASP A 33 -11.00 -4.41 3.52
N GLN A 34 -10.13 -3.80 4.33
CA GLN A 34 -10.23 -2.40 4.74
C GLN A 34 -8.88 -1.70 4.59
N LEU A 35 -8.90 -0.41 4.30
CA LEU A 35 -7.73 0.46 4.26
C LEU A 35 -7.96 1.66 5.18
N THR A 36 -7.02 1.90 6.08
CA THR A 36 -7.04 3.06 6.98
C THR A 36 -5.88 3.97 6.61
N ARG A 37 -6.17 5.25 6.40
CA ARG A 37 -5.21 6.28 6.05
C ARG A 37 -4.87 7.13 7.28
N THR A 38 -3.63 7.56 7.40
CA THR A 38 -3.17 8.51 8.41
C THR A 38 -2.17 9.47 7.80
N ASP A 39 -2.62 10.70 7.54
CA ASP A 39 -1.75 11.79 7.10
C ASP A 39 -0.91 12.31 8.27
N LYS A 40 0.39 12.50 8.05
CA LYS A 40 1.34 12.97 9.07
C LYS A 40 1.63 14.45 8.89
N SER A 41 2.04 15.09 9.98
CA SER A 41 2.39 16.51 9.99
C SER A 41 3.64 16.84 9.16
N ASP A 42 4.47 15.84 8.83
CA ASP A 42 5.66 15.98 7.98
C ASP A 42 5.37 15.83 6.48
N GLY A 43 4.09 15.67 6.11
CA GLY A 43 3.66 15.49 4.71
C GLY A 43 3.70 14.05 4.22
N SER A 44 4.19 13.10 5.01
CA SER A 44 4.08 11.67 4.70
C SER A 44 2.68 11.14 4.97
N ILE A 45 2.34 10.01 4.34
CA ILE A 45 1.08 9.31 4.58
C ILE A 45 1.36 7.86 4.92
N GLU A 46 0.74 7.37 5.98
CA GLU A 46 0.74 5.96 6.34
C GLU A 46 -0.61 5.33 6.02
N PHE A 47 -0.57 4.11 5.51
CA PHE A 47 -1.75 3.29 5.27
C PHE A 47 -1.61 1.95 5.99
N LEU A 48 -2.69 1.53 6.65
CA LEU A 48 -2.85 0.20 7.22
C LEU A 48 -3.93 -0.55 6.44
N ALA A 49 -3.54 -1.60 5.74
CA ALA A 49 -4.47 -2.51 5.08
C ALA A 49 -4.76 -3.71 5.97
N HIS A 50 -6.03 -3.92 6.29
CA HIS A 50 -6.50 -5.13 6.94
C HIS A 50 -6.70 -6.23 5.88
N CYS A 51 -6.00 -7.35 6.05
CA CYS A 51 -5.99 -8.47 5.11
C CYS A 51 -6.91 -9.59 5.59
N LYS A 52 -7.73 -10.16 4.69
CA LYS A 52 -8.56 -11.35 5.01
C LYS A 52 -7.73 -12.61 5.22
N ASN A 53 -6.60 -12.73 4.52
CA ASN A 53 -5.72 -13.88 4.58
C ASN A 53 -4.66 -13.70 5.68
N LEU A 54 -5.07 -13.98 6.92
CA LEU A 54 -4.24 -13.85 8.12
C LEU A 54 -3.00 -14.75 8.12
N SER A 55 -2.95 -15.77 7.26
CA SER A 55 -1.80 -16.69 7.15
C SER A 55 -0.48 -15.99 6.78
N HIS A 56 -0.54 -14.87 6.04
CA HIS A 56 0.66 -14.12 5.63
C HIS A 56 0.76 -12.76 6.32
N TYR A 57 -0.37 -12.13 6.63
CA TYR A 57 -0.46 -10.78 7.19
C TYR A 57 -1.48 -10.72 8.34
N PRO A 58 -1.22 -11.37 9.48
CA PRO A 58 -2.18 -11.44 10.59
C PRO A 58 -2.44 -10.07 11.23
N ASP A 59 -1.44 -9.19 11.20
CA ASP A 59 -1.51 -7.83 11.76
C ASP A 59 -1.88 -6.78 10.69
N GLY A 60 -2.20 -7.23 9.46
CA GLY A 60 -2.36 -6.36 8.29
C GLY A 60 -1.04 -5.99 7.62
N LEU A 61 -1.12 -5.08 6.65
CA LEU A 61 -0.01 -4.65 5.81
C LEU A 61 0.13 -3.13 5.87
N HIS A 62 1.33 -2.66 6.27
CA HIS A 62 1.66 -1.25 6.36
C HIS A 62 2.28 -0.75 5.05
N VAL A 63 1.76 0.37 4.55
CA VAL A 63 2.34 1.12 3.43
C VAL A 63 2.69 2.52 3.91
N VAL A 64 3.87 3.01 3.52
CA VAL A 64 4.32 4.37 3.84
C VAL A 64 4.66 5.08 2.54
N CYS A 65 4.04 6.23 2.32
CA CYS A 65 4.37 7.16 1.25
C CYS A 65 5.15 8.32 1.87
N SER A 66 6.44 8.46 1.53
CA SER A 66 7.28 9.53 2.10
C SER A 66 6.92 10.91 1.58
N ASP A 67 6.19 10.97 0.47
CA ASP A 67 5.63 12.18 -0.11
C ASP A 67 4.13 11.94 -0.36
N GLY A 68 3.30 12.74 0.31
CA GLY A 68 1.85 12.64 0.23
C GLY A 68 1.25 13.05 -1.12
N GLU A 69 2.05 13.57 -2.04
CA GLU A 69 1.65 14.00 -3.38
C GLU A 69 2.29 13.16 -4.50
N ASP A 70 3.13 12.18 -4.16
CA ASP A 70 3.76 11.28 -5.12
C ASP A 70 3.56 9.81 -4.76
N GLU A 71 2.69 9.09 -5.50
CA GLU A 71 2.43 7.68 -5.23
C GLU A 71 3.65 6.78 -5.44
N ARG A 72 4.66 7.24 -6.21
CA ARG A 72 5.91 6.50 -6.44
C ARG A 72 6.76 6.44 -5.18
N SER A 73 6.48 7.32 -4.21
CA SER A 73 7.13 7.31 -2.89
C SER A 73 6.62 6.19 -1.97
N CYS A 74 5.47 5.57 -2.30
CA CYS A 74 4.81 4.57 -1.48
C CYS A 74 5.55 3.22 -1.47
N LYS A 75 5.77 2.67 -0.28
CA LYS A 75 6.43 1.37 -0.07
C LYS A 75 5.71 0.53 0.97
N VAL A 76 5.56 -0.75 0.67
CA VAL A 76 5.11 -1.77 1.64
C VAL A 76 6.24 -2.01 2.63
N GLN A 77 5.98 -1.79 3.92
CA GLN A 77 6.96 -2.00 5.00
C GLN A 77 6.82 -3.38 5.65
N THR A 78 5.61 -3.96 5.62
CA THR A 78 5.35 -5.28 6.22
C THR A 78 5.86 -6.39 5.30
N GLN A 79 6.70 -7.29 5.84
CA GLN A 79 7.08 -8.54 5.17
C GLN A 79 6.07 -9.65 5.46
N ALA A 80 5.85 -10.53 4.47
CA ALA A 80 4.99 -11.70 4.65
C ALA A 80 5.58 -12.65 5.72
N LYS A 81 4.75 -13.06 6.68
CA LYS A 81 5.14 -14.10 7.64
C LYS A 81 5.16 -15.46 6.95
N GLN A 82 6.24 -16.21 7.13
CA GLN A 82 6.36 -17.60 6.68
C GLN A 82 6.39 -18.53 7.89
N PHE A 83 5.38 -19.39 8.02
CA PHE A 83 5.33 -20.40 9.08
C PHE A 83 6.01 -21.68 8.60
N ASN A 84 7.35 -21.69 8.58
CA ASN A 84 8.14 -22.86 8.15
C ASN A 84 7.92 -24.10 9.03
N SER A 85 7.44 -23.94 10.26
CA SER A 85 7.17 -25.01 11.23
C SER A 85 6.02 -25.93 10.82
N LEU A 86 5.13 -25.51 9.92
CA LEU A 86 4.03 -26.35 9.42
C LEU A 86 4.50 -27.40 8.40
N LYS A 87 5.70 -27.25 7.80
CA LYS A 87 6.27 -28.24 6.88
C LYS A 87 6.62 -29.56 7.58
N LEU A 88 6.94 -29.51 8.88
CA LEU A 88 7.28 -30.70 9.67
C LEU A 88 6.06 -31.60 9.96
N LEU A 89 4.84 -31.07 9.89
CA LEU A 89 3.60 -31.83 10.09
C LEU A 89 3.07 -32.47 8.79
N GLN A 90 3.59 -32.08 7.63
CA GLN A 90 3.16 -32.58 6.32
C GLN A 90 4.00 -33.77 5.81
N SER A 91 5.05 -34.18 6.53
CA SER A 91 5.91 -35.32 6.15
C SER A 91 5.61 -36.60 6.95
N SER A 92 4.40 -36.71 7.53
CA SER A 92 3.93 -37.90 8.24
C SER A 92 2.91 -38.66 7.39
N GLU A 93 3.33 -39.13 6.21
CA GLU A 93 2.63 -40.15 5.43
C GLU A 93 3.64 -41.23 4.99
#